data_AF-A0A1G1NPX8-F1
#
_entry.id   AF-A0A1G1NPX8-F1
#
_cell.length_a   1.000
_cell.length_b   1.000
_cell.length_c   1.000
_cell.angle_alpha   90.00
_cell.angle_beta   90.00
_cell.angle_gamma   90.00
#
_symmetry.space_group_name_H-M   'P 1'
#
loop_
_entity.id
_entity.type
_entity.pdbx_description
1 polymer ?
#
loop_
_entity_poly.entity_id
_entity_poly.type
_entity_poly.pdbx_seq_one_letter_code
_entity_poly.pdbx_strand_id
1 'polypeptide(L)'
;MENITWDKTAQAQFQKILEQIPDLIRGIAETRVSKKAEGLIRQESRSEITEKDMVDAFFAETPPGFVMAMKSGMRDLGIDYTKYGYKE
;
A
#
# COMPACT_ATOMS: atom_id res chain seq x y z
N MET A 1 11.04 8.70 19.09
CA MET A 1 10.32 8.00 18.00
C MET A 1 10.67 8.74 16.73
N GLU A 2 11.23 8.07 15.73
CA GLU A 2 11.41 8.70 14.42
C GLU A 2 10.02 8.99 13.84
N ASN A 3 9.81 10.23 13.40
CA ASN A 3 8.56 10.61 12.75
C ASN A 3 8.59 10.03 11.33
N ILE A 4 7.80 8.97 11.11
CA ILE A 4 7.58 8.42 9.78
C ILE A 4 6.62 9.33 9.01
N THR A 5 7.00 9.73 7.82
CA THR A 5 6.19 10.51 6.90
C THR A 5 5.81 9.69 5.67
N TRP A 6 4.78 10.13 4.95
CA TRP A 6 4.45 9.61 3.64
C TRP A 6 4.86 10.63 2.57
N ASP A 7 5.40 10.13 1.47
CA ASP A 7 5.39 10.90 0.23
C ASP A 7 3.93 11.27 -0.11
N LYS A 8 3.72 12.49 -0.59
CA LYS A 8 2.37 13.02 -0.85
C LYS A 8 1.62 12.21 -1.91
N THR A 9 2.33 11.74 -2.93
CA THR A 9 1.74 10.94 -4.02
C THR A 9 1.33 9.57 -3.49
N ALA A 10 2.24 8.93 -2.74
CA ALA A 10 1.97 7.65 -2.09
C ALA A 10 0.79 7.74 -1.12
N GLN A 11 0.72 8.79 -0.30
CA GLN A 11 -0.40 9.00 0.63
C GLN A 11 -1.74 9.16 -0.10
N ALA A 12 -1.77 9.95 -1.18
CA ALA A 12 -2.98 10.15 -1.96
C ALA A 12 -3.45 8.87 -2.66
N GLN A 13 -2.52 8.09 -3.22
CA GLN A 13 -2.82 6.80 -3.83
C GLN A 13 -3.31 5.78 -2.79
N PHE A 14 -2.68 5.74 -1.61
CA PHE A 14 -3.09 4.88 -0.50
C PHE A 14 -4.56 5.10 -0.13
N GLN A 15 -4.95 6.37 0.05
CA GLN A 15 -6.33 6.72 0.37
C GLN A 15 -7.31 6.30 -0.75
N LYS A 16 -6.95 6.50 -2.03
CA LYS A 16 -7.78 6.07 -3.15
C LYS A 16 -7.95 4.54 -3.24
N ILE A 17 -6.91 3.78 -2.93
CA ILE A 17 -7.03 2.31 -2.87
C ILE A 17 -7.98 1.92 -1.72
N LEU A 18 -7.86 2.56 -0.54
CA LEU A 18 -8.75 2.31 0.59
C LEU A 18 -10.22 2.60 0.26
N GLU A 19 -10.51 3.64 -0.53
CA GLU A 19 -11.87 3.97 -0.98
C GLU A 19 -12.51 2.84 -1.81
N GLN A 20 -11.72 2.02 -2.51
CA GLN A 20 -12.20 0.86 -3.26
C GLN A 20 -12.50 -0.35 -2.36
N ILE A 21 -12.07 -0.32 -1.09
CA ILE A 21 -12.31 -1.38 -0.11
C ILE A 21 -13.66 -1.14 0.58
N PRO A 22 -14.49 -2.19 0.78
CA PRO A 22 -15.76 -2.06 1.51
C PRO A 22 -15.58 -1.46 2.90
N ASP A 23 -16.49 -0.55 3.28
CA ASP A 23 -16.42 0.21 4.54
C ASP A 23 -16.21 -0.69 5.78
N LEU A 24 -16.87 -1.85 5.81
CA LEU A 24 -16.80 -2.82 6.91
C LEU A 24 -15.36 -3.26 7.24
N ILE A 25 -14.49 -3.32 6.23
CA ILE A 25 -13.10 -3.81 6.39
C ILE A 25 -12.04 -2.74 6.10
N ARG A 26 -12.42 -1.55 5.59
CA ARG A 26 -11.48 -0.48 5.20
C ARG A 26 -10.53 -0.09 6.33
N GLY A 27 -11.04 0.13 7.54
CA GLY A 27 -10.19 0.51 8.69
C GLY A 27 -9.18 -0.58 9.10
N ILE A 28 -9.53 -1.86 8.87
CA ILE A 28 -8.61 -2.98 9.11
C ILE A 28 -7.49 -2.96 8.06
N ALA A 29 -7.83 -2.76 6.79
CA ALA A 29 -6.86 -2.65 5.70
C ALA A 29 -5.92 -1.45 5.92
N GLU A 30 -6.46 -0.28 6.24
CA GLU A 30 -5.69 0.93 6.53
C GLU A 30 -4.64 0.68 7.63
N THR A 31 -5.09 0.08 8.74
CA THR A 31 -4.21 -0.21 9.88
C THR A 31 -3.11 -1.21 9.51
N ARG A 32 -3.46 -2.29 8.80
CA ARG A 32 -2.50 -3.35 8.46
C ARG A 32 -1.47 -2.88 7.44
N VAL A 33 -1.93 -2.26 6.36
CA VAL A 33 -1.06 -1.77 5.28
C VAL A 33 -0.16 -0.66 5.78
N SER A 34 -0.67 0.29 6.58
CA SER A 34 0.17 1.36 7.17
C SER A 34 1.27 0.79 8.06
N LYS A 35 0.92 -0.13 8.98
CA LYS A 35 1.91 -0.79 9.85
C LYS A 35 2.93 -1.58 9.06
N LYS A 36 2.51 -2.23 7.98
CA LYS A 36 3.41 -2.99 7.12
C LYS A 36 4.38 -2.06 6.39
N ALA A 37 3.90 -0.96 5.81
CA ALA A 37 4.73 0.05 5.15
C ALA A 37 5.75 0.67 6.12
N GLU A 38 5.32 1.06 7.32
CA GLU A 38 6.23 1.51 8.38
C GLU A 38 7.31 0.47 8.73
N GLY A 39 6.91 -0.81 8.80
CA GLY A 39 7.83 -1.91 9.08
C GLY A 39 8.89 -2.09 8.01
N LEU A 40 8.52 -1.96 6.73
CA LEU A 40 9.44 -2.06 5.60
C LEU A 40 10.50 -0.96 5.65
N ILE A 41 10.09 0.29 5.84
CA ILE A 41 11.05 1.41 5.84
C ILE A 41 11.95 1.43 7.06
N ARG A 42 11.47 0.95 8.22
CA ARG A 42 12.29 0.83 9.45
C ARG A 42 13.42 -0.18 9.28
N GLN A 43 13.20 -1.26 8.53
CA GLN A 43 14.24 -2.24 8.21
C GLN A 43 15.36 -1.65 7.35
N GLU A 44 15.05 -0.61 6.59
CA GLU A 44 15.99 0.09 5.70
C GLU A 44 16.51 1.41 6.30
N SER A 45 16.21 1.69 7.58
CA SER A 45 16.57 2.96 8.25
C SER A 45 16.09 4.21 7.50
N ARG A 46 14.95 4.11 6.81
CA ARG A 46 14.28 5.23 6.14
C ARG A 46 13.15 5.78 7.02
N SER A 47 12.85 7.06 6.84
CA SER A 47 11.78 7.77 7.56
C SER A 47 10.62 8.23 6.67
N GLU A 48 10.68 7.97 5.36
CA GLU A 48 9.64 8.33 4.41
C GLU A 48 9.14 7.09 3.66
N ILE A 49 7.82 6.91 3.66
CA ILE A 49 7.08 5.87 2.91
C ILE A 49 6.87 6.37 1.49
N THR A 50 7.37 5.60 0.53
CA THR A 50 7.26 5.87 -0.92
C THR A 50 6.13 5.04 -1.56
N GLU A 51 5.84 5.30 -2.84
CA GLU A 51 4.87 4.50 -3.59
C GLU A 51 5.25 3.01 -3.61
N LYS A 52 6.55 2.68 -3.68
CA LYS A 52 7.02 1.29 -3.64
C LYS A 52 6.65 0.61 -2.32
N ASP A 53 6.90 1.28 -1.20
CA ASP A 53 6.61 0.75 0.14
C ASP A 53 5.12 0.50 0.35
N MET A 54 4.29 1.42 -0.16
CA MET A 54 2.84 1.28 -0.18
C MET A 54 2.41 0.07 -1.00
N VAL A 55 2.93 -0.09 -2.22
CA VAL A 55 2.61 -1.25 -3.08
C VAL A 55 3.05 -2.55 -2.40
N ASP A 56 4.27 -2.61 -1.88
CA ASP A 56 4.80 -3.78 -1.19
C ASP A 56 3.93 -4.18 0.01
N ALA A 57 3.47 -3.18 0.77
CA ALA A 57 2.60 -3.37 1.91
C ALA A 57 1.22 -3.91 1.51
N PHE A 58 0.61 -3.39 0.43
CA PHE A 58 -0.65 -3.93 -0.08
C PHE A 58 -0.50 -5.37 -0.54
N PHE A 59 0.55 -5.70 -1.29
CA PHE A 59 0.76 -7.08 -1.74
C PHE A 59 1.02 -8.05 -0.57
N ALA A 60 1.67 -7.59 0.49
CA ALA A 60 1.94 -8.41 1.67
C ALA A 60 0.70 -8.66 2.54
N GLU A 61 -0.19 -7.67 2.67
CA GLU A 61 -1.37 -7.74 3.56
C GLU A 61 -2.64 -8.18 2.83
N THR A 62 -2.66 -8.14 1.49
CA THR A 62 -3.82 -8.60 0.70
C THR A 62 -3.90 -10.13 0.73
N PRO A 63 -5.01 -10.72 1.21
CA PRO A 63 -5.15 -12.17 1.19
C PRO A 63 -5.18 -12.71 -0.26
N PRO A 64 -4.70 -13.94 -0.51
CA PRO A 64 -4.56 -14.48 -1.87
C PRO A 64 -5.83 -14.40 -2.74
N GLY A 65 -7.00 -14.61 -2.13
CA GLY A 65 -8.29 -14.54 -2.84
C GLY A 65 -8.68 -13.13 -3.33
N PHE A 66 -8.00 -12.08 -2.87
CA PHE A 66 -8.30 -10.68 -3.20
C PHE A 66 -7.18 -9.99 -4.00
N VAL A 67 -6.07 -10.68 -4.27
CA VAL A 67 -4.92 -10.11 -4.99
C VAL A 67 -5.32 -9.60 -6.38
N MET A 68 -6.19 -10.32 -7.09
CA MET A 68 -6.68 -9.87 -8.40
C MET A 68 -7.49 -8.57 -8.31
N ALA A 69 -8.35 -8.43 -7.29
CA ALA A 69 -9.13 -7.21 -7.10
C ALA A 69 -8.24 -6.01 -6.74
N MET A 70 -7.24 -6.23 -5.88
CA MET A 70 -6.26 -5.22 -5.51
C MET A 70 -5.41 -4.77 -6.71
N LYS A 71 -4.94 -5.71 -7.54
CA LYS A 71 -4.23 -5.41 -8.80
C LYS A 71 -5.07 -4.58 -9.76
N SER A 72 -6.34 -4.95 -9.96
CA SER A 72 -7.28 -4.18 -10.79
C SER A 72 -7.47 -2.78 -10.24
N GLY A 73 -7.67 -2.64 -8.93
CA GLY A 73 -7.79 -1.34 -8.26
C GLY A 73 -6.57 -0.43 -8.45
N MET A 74 -5.36 -0.99 -8.30
CA MET A 74 -4.12 -0.26 -8.58
C MET A 74 -4.04 0.20 -10.04
N ARG A 75 -4.39 -0.67 -11.00
CA ARG A 75 -4.40 -0.32 -12.43
C ARG A 75 -5.40 0.78 -12.75
N ASP A 76 -6.60 0.71 -12.20
CA ASP A 76 -7.64 1.73 -12.41
C ASP A 76 -7.21 3.10 -11.86
N LEU A 77 -6.34 3.11 -10.86
CA LEU A 77 -5.73 4.30 -10.27
C LEU A 77 -4.43 4.75 -10.97
N GLY A 78 -3.98 4.04 -12.01
CA GLY A 78 -2.75 4.33 -12.73
C GLY A 78 -1.46 3.98 -11.97
N ILE A 79 -1.54 3.11 -10.96
CA ILE A 79 -0.40 2.67 -10.17
C ILE A 79 0.24 1.47 -10.88
N ASP A 80 1.38 1.71 -11.51
CA ASP A 80 2.17 0.65 -12.14
C ASP A 80 2.95 -0.13 -11.07
N TYR A 81 2.34 -1.19 -10.54
CA TYR A 81 2.97 -2.08 -9.58
C TYR A 81 4.03 -3.00 -10.22
N THR A 82 4.05 -3.13 -11.55
CA THR A 82 4.95 -4.05 -12.25
C THR A 82 6.40 -3.57 -12.22
N LYS A 83 6.61 -2.26 -12.18
CA LYS A 83 7.94 -1.64 -11.99
C LYS A 83 8.59 -1.99 -10.64
N TYR A 84 7.83 -2.55 -9.70
CA TYR A 84 8.32 -3.01 -8.40
C TYR A 84 8.52 -4.54 -8.32
N GLY A 85 8.32 -5.26 -9.43
CA GLY A 85 8.60 -6.70 -9.53
C GLY A 85 7.38 -7.62 -9.35
N TYR A 86 6.18 -7.04 -9.21
CA TYR A 86 4.94 -7.79 -9.17
C TYR A 86 4.46 -8.14 -10.59
N LYS A 87 4.11 -9.40 -10.82
CA LYS A 87 3.61 -9.88 -12.12
C LYS A 87 2.14 -9.52 -12.29
N GLU A 88 1.70 -9.29 -13.53
CA GLU A 88 0.27 -9.23 -13.91
C GLU A 88 -0.47 -10.51 -13.50
#